data_AF-A0A6A1QZX9-F1
#
_entry.id   AF-A0A6A1QZX9-F1
#
_cell.length_a   1.000
_cell.length_b   1.000
_cell.length_c   1.000
_cell.angle_alpha   90.00
_cell.angle_beta   90.00
_cell.angle_gamma   90.00
#
_symmetry.space_group_name_H-M   'P 1'
#
loop_
_entity.id
_entity.type
_entity.pdbx_description
1 polymer ?
#
loop_
_entity_poly.entity_id
_entity_poly.type
_entity_poly.pdbx_seq_one_letter_code
_entity_poly.pdbx_strand_id
1 'polypeptide(L)' 'MLSALLADYKKPEDLIGENGLLKQLTKAVVEKALQAELT' A
#
# COMPACT_ATOMS: atom_id res chain seq x y z
N MET A 1 0.06 -5.24 -17.07
CA MET A 1 0.15 -4.06 -16.18
C MET A 1 0.28 -4.45 -14.72
N LEU A 2 -0.57 -5.33 -14.18
CA LEU A 2 -0.39 -5.87 -12.81
C LEU A 2 0.95 -6.59 -12.63
N SER A 3 1.39 -7.35 -13.64
CA SER A 3 2.69 -8.06 -13.64
C SER A 3 3.91 -7.15 -13.52
N ALA A 4 3.82 -5.89 -13.98
CA ALA A 4 4.93 -4.93 -13.90
C ALA A 4 5.02 -4.33 -12.49
N LEU A 5 3.88 -4.08 -11.85
CA LEU A 5 3.82 -3.67 -10.44
C LEU A 5 4.29 -4.79 -9.51
N LEU A 6 4.04 -6.03 -9.93
CA LEU A 6 4.50 -7.24 -9.28
C LEU A 6 5.98 -7.59 -9.59
N ALA A 7 6.64 -6.89 -10.51
CA ALA A 7 8.04 -7.20 -10.87
C ALA A 7 9.06 -6.67 -9.84
N ASP A 8 8.68 -5.64 -9.07
CA ASP A 8 9.56 -4.99 -8.09
C ASP A 8 9.48 -5.61 -6.67
N TYR A 9 8.49 -6.45 -6.38
CA TYR A 9 8.49 -7.19 -5.12
C TYR A 9 9.41 -8.41 -5.25
N LYS A 10 10.38 -8.56 -4.34
CA LYS A 10 11.32 -9.67 -4.38
C LYS A 10 11.03 -10.74 -3.33
N LYS A 11 10.35 -10.36 -2.26
CA LYS A 11 10.03 -11.26 -1.13
C LYS A 11 8.69 -10.91 -0.50
N PRO A 12 8.01 -11.87 0.14
CA PRO A 12 6.71 -11.66 0.75
C PRO A 12 6.71 -10.48 1.75
N GLU A 13 7.82 -10.29 2.46
CA GLU A 13 8.01 -9.20 3.43
C GLU A 13 7.89 -7.80 2.81
N ASP A 14 8.25 -7.62 1.53
CA ASP A 14 8.11 -6.33 0.85
C ASP A 14 6.64 -5.96 0.59
N LEU A 15 5.75 -6.96 0.55
CA LEU A 15 4.32 -6.82 0.34
C LEU A 15 3.53 -6.74 1.66
N ILE A 16 3.77 -7.71 2.55
CA ILE A 16 2.99 -7.93 3.79
C ILE A 16 3.78 -7.70 5.09
N GLY A 17 5.08 -7.41 5.01
CA GLY A 17 5.91 -7.17 6.18
C GLY A 17 5.61 -5.86 6.89
N GLU A 18 6.35 -5.58 7.96
CA GLU A 18 6.07 -4.45 8.84
C GLU A 18 6.16 -3.08 8.16
N ASN A 19 6.97 -2.98 7.09
CA ASN A 19 7.09 -1.83 6.20
C ASN A 19 6.60 -2.12 4.78
N GLY A 20 5.79 -3.17 4.62
CA GLY A 20 5.34 -3.65 3.33
C GLY A 20 4.37 -2.72 2.62
N LEU A 21 4.31 -2.85 1.30
CA LEU A 21 3.46 -2.06 0.40
C LEU A 21 1.99 -2.04 0.82
N LEU A 22 1.43 -3.16 1.29
CA LEU A 22 0.02 -3.21 1.68
C LEU A 22 -0.29 -2.37 2.92
N LYS A 23 0.64 -2.32 3.88
CA LYS A 23 0.49 -1.50 5.09
C LYS A 23 0.56 -0.02 4.75
N GLN A 24 1.51 0.36 3.88
CA GLN A 24 1.63 1.74 3.39
C GLN A 24 0.40 2.17 2.59
N LEU A 25 -0.10 1.30 1.70
CA LEU A 25 -1.32 1.55 0.92
C LEU A 25 -2.54 1.72 1.81
N THR A 26 -2.72 0.82 2.79
CA THR A 26 -3.84 0.91 3.74
C THR A 26 -3.81 2.23 4.51
N LYS A 27 -2.63 2.63 4.99
CA LYS A 27 -2.47 3.92 5.68
C LYS A 27 -2.86 5.09 4.78
N ALA A 28 -2.35 5.13 3.54
CA ALA A 28 -2.64 6.21 2.60
C ALA A 28 -4.14 6.28 2.25
N VAL A 29 -4.82 5.14 2.12
CA VAL A 29 -6.27 5.09 1.88
C VAL A 29 -7.05 5.63 3.08
N VAL A 30 -6.69 5.23 4.30
CA VAL A 30 -7.34 5.73 5.52
C VAL A 30 -7.14 7.24 5.68
N GLU A 31 -5.93 7.74 5.47
CA GLU A 31 -5.63 9.18 5.54
C GLU A 31 -6.46 9.97 4.51
N LYS A 32 -6.55 9.48 3.27
CA LYS A 32 -7.40 10.08 2.24
C LYS A 32 -8.88 10.05 2.58
N ALA A 33 -9.38 8.94 3.13
CA ALA A 33 -10.77 8.83 3.56
C ALA A 33 -11.08 9.84 4.68
N LEU A 34 -10.20 9.95 5.69
CA LEU A 34 -10.35 10.93 6.76
C LEU A 34 -10.36 12.37 6.24
N GLN A 35 -9.50 12.71 5.29
CA GLN A 35 -9.50 14.03 4.66
C GLN A 35 -10.80 14.32 3.91
N ALA A 36 -11.34 13.32 3.21
CA ALA A 36 -12.60 13.45 2.47
C ALA A 36 -13.79 13.69 3.39
N GLU A 37 -13.84 13.06 4.56
CA GLU A 37 -14.91 13.22 5.56
C GLU A 37 -14.87 14.60 6.28
N LEU A 38 -13.74 15.30 6.24
CA LEU A 38 -13.57 16.64 6.84
C LEU A 38 -13.88 17.79 5.86
N THR A 39 -14.34 17.49 4.64
CA THR A 39 -14.67 18.45 3.57
C THR A 39 -16.17 18.44 3.30
#